data_AF-A0A258DMS2-F1
#
_entry.id   AF-A0A258DMS2-F1
#
_cell.length_a   1.000
_cell.length_b   1.000
_cell.length_c   1.000
_cell.angle_alpha   90.00
_cell.angle_beta   90.00
_cell.angle_gamma   90.00
#
_symmetry.space_group_name_H-M   'P 1'
#
loop_
_entity.id
_entity.type
_entity.pdbx_description
1 polymer ?
#
loop_
_entity_poly.entity_id
_entity_poly.type
_entity_poly.pdbx_seq_one_letter_code
_entity_poly.pdbx_strand_id
1 'polypeptide(L)'
;MNKTARAPRQSARVVQLRKGTTLEMVRMACPDAHQTILISESFGLPVPDSDGIRDLHLRLIVETADSLGEGLSERAMQIHLQRIV
;
A
#
# COMPACT_ATOMS: atom_id res chain seq x y z
N MET A 1 -25.79 -5.95 37.76
CA MET A 1 -24.83 -6.17 36.66
C MET A 1 -25.57 -6.79 35.48
N ASN A 2 -26.12 -5.99 34.55
CA ASN A 2 -26.79 -6.52 33.35
C ASN A 2 -25.89 -6.30 32.13
N LYS A 3 -25.19 -7.35 31.70
CA LYS A 3 -24.44 -7.35 30.45
C LYS A 3 -25.41 -7.71 29.32
N THR A 4 -25.81 -6.71 28.53
CA THR A 4 -26.55 -6.92 27.30
C THR A 4 -25.68 -7.72 26.32
N ALA A 5 -26.12 -8.93 25.98
CA ALA A 5 -25.47 -9.76 24.98
C ALA A 5 -25.58 -9.07 23.60
N ARG A 6 -24.41 -8.77 23.00
CA ARG A 6 -24.33 -8.12 21.69
C ARG A 6 -24.81 -9.11 20.63
N ALA A 7 -25.84 -8.75 19.87
CA ALA A 7 -26.36 -9.58 18.79
C ALA A 7 -25.25 -9.90 17.76
N PRO A 8 -25.23 -11.11 17.19
CA PRO A 8 -24.22 -11.50 16.19
C PRO A 8 -24.38 -10.61 14.95
N ARG A 9 -23.29 -9.94 14.56
CA ARG A 9 -23.25 -9.16 13.32
C ARG A 9 -23.34 -10.12 12.13
N GLN A 10 -24.34 -9.92 11.26
CA GLN A 10 -24.37 -10.57 9.96
C GLN A 10 -23.08 -10.24 9.20
N SER A 11 -22.40 -11.27 8.68
CA SER A 11 -21.26 -11.08 7.79
C SER A 11 -21.74 -10.39 6.51
N ALA A 12 -21.05 -9.33 6.10
CA ALA A 12 -21.32 -8.68 4.83
C ALA A 12 -21.11 -9.69 3.69
N ARG A 13 -22.05 -9.75 2.75
CA ARG A 13 -21.87 -10.55 1.52
C ARG A 13 -20.63 -10.05 0.79
N VAL A 14 -19.61 -10.90 0.69
CA VAL A 14 -18.42 -10.62 -0.12
C VAL A 14 -18.83 -10.79 -1.59
N VAL A 15 -19.05 -9.68 -2.28
CA VAL A 15 -19.22 -9.69 -3.74
C VAL A 15 -17.86 -9.89 -4.37
N GLN A 16 -17.70 -10.91 -5.21
CA GLN A 16 -16.50 -11.05 -6.03
C GLN A 16 -16.46 -9.92 -7.05
N LEU A 17 -15.69 -8.86 -6.76
CA LEU A 17 -15.35 -7.84 -7.71
C LEU A 17 -14.44 -8.46 -8.79
N ARG A 18 -14.99 -8.64 -9.99
CA ARG A 18 -14.15 -8.90 -11.17
C ARG A 18 -13.38 -7.61 -11.44
N LYS A 19 -12.12 -7.54 -11.00
CA LYS A 19 -11.23 -6.43 -11.34
C LYS A 19 -11.06 -6.44 -12.85
N GLY A 20 -11.55 -5.38 -13.51
CA GLY A 20 -11.27 -5.17 -14.93
C GLY A 20 -9.76 -5.09 -15.17
N THR A 21 -9.33 -5.40 -16.39
CA THR A 21 -7.92 -5.32 -16.76
C THR A 21 -7.43 -3.87 -16.66
N THR A 22 -6.44 -3.61 -15.82
CA THR A 22 -5.79 -2.29 -15.71
C THR A 22 -4.62 -2.20 -16.68
N LEU A 23 -4.21 -0.98 -17.05
CA LEU A 23 -3.03 -0.78 -17.89
C LEU A 23 -1.75 -1.36 -17.28
N GLU A 24 -1.61 -1.35 -15.94
CA GLU A 24 -0.51 -2.03 -15.26
C GLU A 24 -0.51 -3.56 -15.51
N MET A 25 -1.69 -4.18 -15.55
CA MET A 25 -1.78 -5.61 -15.91
C MET A 25 -1.47 -5.84 -17.39
N VAL A 26 -1.88 -4.93 -18.27
CA VAL A 26 -1.50 -4.97 -19.70
C VAL A 26 0.02 -4.81 -19.85
N ARG A 27 0.63 -3.89 -19.10
CA ARG A 27 2.09 -3.66 -19.09
C ARG A 27 2.87 -4.91 -18.73
N MET A 28 2.43 -5.67 -17.72
CA MET A 28 3.07 -6.94 -17.34
C MET A 28 2.91 -8.04 -18.40
N ALA A 29 1.91 -7.93 -19.27
CA ALA A 29 1.71 -8.85 -20.40
C ALA A 29 2.37 -8.36 -21.70
N CYS A 30 2.84 -7.11 -21.74
CA CYS A 30 3.56 -6.57 -22.88
C CYS A 30 5.05 -6.96 -22.81
N PRO A 31 5.68 -7.24 -23.95
CA PRO A 31 7.11 -7.56 -24.02
C PRO A 31 8.01 -6.39 -23.64
N ASP A 32 7.55 -5.15 -23.84
CA ASP A 32 8.26 -3.95 -23.43
C ASP A 32 7.31 -2.76 -23.14
N ALA A 33 7.90 -1.68 -22.62
CA ALA A 33 7.18 -0.45 -22.31
C ALA A 33 6.64 0.26 -23.57
N HIS A 34 7.32 0.13 -24.71
CA HIS A 34 6.92 0.77 -25.96
C HIS A 34 5.59 0.18 -26.46
N GLN A 35 5.40 -1.14 -26.41
CA GLN A 35 4.13 -1.77 -26.77
C GLN A 35 2.98 -1.34 -25.84
N THR A 36 3.25 -1.12 -24.55
CA THR A 36 2.24 -0.62 -23.60
C THR A 36 1.80 0.81 -23.94
N ILE A 37 2.74 1.66 -24.36
CA ILE A 37 2.47 3.04 -24.78
C ILE A 37 1.58 3.04 -26.03
N LEU A 38 1.93 2.26 -27.06
CA LEU A 38 1.13 2.16 -28.29
C LEU A 38 -0.31 1.70 -28.04
N ILE A 39 -0.51 0.73 -27.14
CA ILE A 39 -1.85 0.28 -26.76
C ILE A 39 -2.59 1.41 -26.03
N SER A 40 -1.95 2.07 -25.07
CA SER A 40 -2.56 3.18 -24.34
C SER A 40 -2.98 4.31 -25.27
N GLU A 41 -2.13 4.70 -26.22
CA GLU A 41 -2.42 5.71 -27.24
C GLU A 41 -3.62 5.32 -28.12
N SER A 42 -3.67 4.06 -28.57
CA SER A 42 -4.76 3.55 -29.42
C SER A 42 -6.14 3.65 -28.76
N PHE A 43 -6.19 3.58 -27.44
CA PHE A 43 -7.43 3.70 -26.66
C PHE A 43 -7.59 5.06 -25.97
N GLY A 44 -6.70 6.03 -26.23
CA GLY A 44 -6.73 7.35 -25.60
C GLY A 44 -6.57 7.29 -24.07
N LEU A 45 -5.86 6.28 -23.56
CA LEU A 45 -5.67 6.07 -22.14
C LEU A 45 -4.41 6.78 -21.65
N PRO A 46 -4.45 7.42 -20.47
CA PRO A 46 -3.25 7.98 -19.86
C PRO A 46 -2.28 6.87 -19.48
N VAL A 47 -0.98 7.04 -19.77
CA VAL A 47 0.09 6.16 -19.31
C VAL A 47 0.60 6.68 -17.96
N PRO A 48 0.29 6.02 -16.83
CA PRO A 48 0.82 6.43 -15.54
C PRO A 48 2.33 6.12 -15.44
N ASP A 49 3.09 7.04 -14.83
CA ASP A 49 4.50 6.80 -14.45
C ASP A 49 4.57 5.94 -13.18
N SER A 50 4.21 4.67 -13.32
CA SER A 50 4.17 3.73 -12.20
C SER A 50 5.54 3.44 -11.60
N ASP A 51 6.61 3.61 -12.38
CA ASP A 51 7.98 3.39 -11.89
C ASP A 51 8.45 4.57 -11.04
N GLY A 52 8.21 5.81 -11.50
CA GLY A 52 8.48 7.00 -10.68
C GLY A 52 7.65 7.04 -9.41
N ILE A 53 6.37 6.65 -9.46
CA ILE A 53 5.52 6.54 -8.27
C ILE A 53 6.08 5.51 -7.28
N ARG A 54 6.50 4.34 -7.77
CA ARG A 54 7.06 3.27 -6.93
C ARG A 54 8.39 3.69 -6.31
N ASP A 55 9.26 4.33 -7.08
CA ASP A 55 10.55 4.84 -6.59
C ASP A 55 10.37 5.91 -5.51
N LEU A 56 9.45 6.86 -5.75
CA LEU A 56 9.13 7.90 -4.78
C LEU A 56 8.55 7.31 -3.48
N HIS A 57 7.66 6.33 -3.58
CA HIS A 57 7.11 5.65 -2.41
C HIS A 57 8.19 4.88 -1.65
N LEU A 58 9.06 4.17 -2.35
CA LEU A 58 10.17 3.45 -1.74
C LEU A 58 11.07 4.40 -0.96
N ARG A 59 11.51 5.51 -1.59
CA ARG A 59 12.31 6.53 -0.92
C ARG A 59 11.62 7.08 0.31
N LEU A 60 10.35 7.48 0.19
CA LEU A 60 9.60 8.02 1.31
C LEU A 60 9.52 7.03 2.48
N ILE A 61 9.27 5.74 2.21
CA ILE A 61 9.21 4.71 3.26
C ILE A 61 10.57 4.53 3.94
N VAL A 62 11.65 4.45 3.16
CA VAL A 62 13.02 4.27 3.68
C VAL A 62 13.45 5.48 4.50
N GLU A 63 13.34 6.69 3.96
CA GLU A 63 13.70 7.93 4.65
C GLU A 63 12.88 8.13 5.94
N THR A 64 11.59 7.78 5.90
CA THR A 64 10.75 7.82 7.10
C THR A 64 11.21 6.81 8.13
N ALA A 65 11.51 5.56 7.73
CA ALA A 65 12.01 4.55 8.64
C ALA A 65 13.34 4.96 9.29
N ASP A 66 14.27 5.51 8.51
CA ASP A 66 15.57 5.97 8.99
C ASP A 66 15.42 7.14 9.99
N SER A 67 14.59 8.13 9.67
CA SER A 67 14.34 9.27 10.57
C SER A 67 13.63 8.88 11.88
N LEU A 68 12.81 7.83 11.87
CA LEU A 68 12.16 7.32 13.08
C LEU A 68 13.09 6.44 13.92
N GLY A 69 14.07 5.77 13.31
CA GLY A 69 14.93 4.79 13.98
C GLY A 69 15.70 5.36 15.17
N GLU A 70 16.35 6.51 14.99
CA GLU A 70 17.12 7.16 16.06
C GLU A 70 16.22 7.54 17.25
N GLY A 71 15.15 8.31 17.00
CA GLY A 71 14.26 8.81 18.06
C GLY A 71 13.45 7.72 18.75
N LEU A 72 13.02 6.67 18.03
CA LEU A 72 12.28 5.56 18.64
C LEU A 72 13.18 4.70 19.53
N SER A 73 14.44 4.47 19.14
CA SER A 73 15.37 3.65 19.93
C SER A 73 15.69 4.29 21.28
N GLU A 74 15.95 5.60 21.30
CA GLU A 74 16.21 6.36 22.53
C GLU A 74 14.96 6.38 23.43
N ARG A 75 13.77 6.65 22.86
CA ARG A 75 12.50 6.60 23.60
C ARG A 75 12.20 5.21 24.15
N ALA A 76 12.47 4.15 23.39
CA ALA A 76 12.30 2.78 23.84
C ALA A 76 13.22 2.47 25.03
N MET A 77 14.47 2.92 25.00
CA MET A 77 15.41 2.78 26.12
C MET A 77 14.95 3.55 27.37
N GLN A 78 14.49 4.79 27.23
CA GLN A 78 13.95 5.57 28.34
C GLN A 78 12.77 4.86 29.01
N ILE A 79 11.82 4.35 28.22
CA ILE A 79 10.66 3.60 28.72
C ILE A 79 11.12 2.29 29.38
N HIS A 80 12.10 1.59 28.81
CA HIS A 80 12.64 0.36 29.39
C HIS A 80 13.23 0.62 30.78
N LEU A 81 14.08 1.64 30.93
CA LEU A 81 14.71 2.00 32.20
C LEU A 81 13.68 2.46 33.26
N GLN A 82 12.63 3.18 32.85
CA GLN A 82 11.53 3.57 33.75
C GLN A 82 10.68 2.39 34.26
N ARG A 83 10.78 1.21 33.64
CA ARG A 83 10.06 -0.01 34.06
C ARG A 83 10.87 -0.94 34.97
N ILE A 84 12.15 -0.69 35.22
CA ILE A 84 13.02 -1.50 36.12
C ILE A 84 12.88 -1.01 37.58
N VAL A 85 11.66 -0.73 38.03
CA VAL A 85 11.38 -0.39 39.44
C VAL A 85 10.87 -1.63 40.17
#